data_AF-A0A2V6F6N3-F1
#
_entry.id   AF-A0A2V6F6N3-F1
#
_cell.length_a   1.000
_cell.length_b   1.000
_cell.length_c   1.000
_cell.angle_alpha   90.00
_cell.angle_beta   90.00
_cell.angle_gamma   90.00
#
_symmetry.space_group_name_H-M   'P 1'
#
loop_
_entity.id
_entity.type
_entity.pdbx_description
1 polymer ?
#
loop_
_entity_poly.entity_id
_entity_poly.type
_entity_poly.pdbx_seq_one_letter_code
_entity_poly.pdbx_strand_id
1 'polypeptide(L)' 'MPRFFCVYVLLGKVDETIRYTGIITRDLRDRLNRHNSGSKMVHTTEWKPWRIKTHIAISDRRFAARIFV' A
#
# COMPACT_ATOMS: atom_id res chain seq x y z
N MET A 1 23.43 0.41 -2.91
CA MET A 1 22.15 0.24 -3.62
C MET A 1 21.17 1.30 -3.14
N PRO A 2 20.52 2.07 -4.04
CA PRO A 2 19.53 3.07 -3.62
C PRO A 2 18.32 2.36 -3.00
N ARG A 3 17.95 2.77 -1.78
CA ARG A 3 16.75 2.31 -1.09
C ARG A 3 15.60 3.23 -1.50
N PHE A 4 14.68 2.74 -2.31
CA PHE A 4 13.44 3.44 -2.61
C PHE A 4 12.40 3.15 -1.52
N PHE A 5 11.55 4.15 -1.25
CA PHE A 5 10.40 4.10 -0.39
C PHE A 5 9.16 4.11 -1.28
N CYS A 6 8.39 3.03 -1.24
CA CYS A 6 7.15 2.94 -1.99
C CYS A 6 5.99 3.48 -1.16
N VAL A 7 5.30 4.48 -1.69
CA VAL A 7 3.97 4.90 -1.25
C VAL A 7 2.95 4.31 -2.20
N TYR A 8 1.85 3.76 -1.67
CA TYR A 8 0.90 3.01 -2.47
C TYR A 8 -0.54 3.26 -2.06
N VAL A 9 -1.42 3.19 -3.06
CA VAL A 9 -2.87 3.24 -2.90
C VAL A 9 -3.44 1.89 -3.32
N LEU A 10 -4.13 1.24 -2.39
CA LEU A 10 -4.94 0.07 -2.65
C LEU A 10 -6.39 0.47 -2.88
N LEU A 11 -7.04 -0.23 -3.81
CA LEU A 11 -8.49 -0.20 -4.02
C LEU A 11 -9.08 -1.56 -3.70
N GLY A 12 -10.28 -1.56 -3.12
CA GLY A 12 -11.12 -2.75 -3.11
C GLY A 12 -11.43 -3.18 -4.54
N LYS A 13 -11.39 -4.49 -4.81
CA LYS A 13 -11.88 -5.04 -6.09
C LYS A 13 -13.40 -5.11 -6.15
N VAL A 14 -14.07 -5.26 -5.01
CA VAL A 14 -15.54 -5.38 -4.91
C VAL A 14 -16.19 -4.00 -4.92
N ASP A 15 -15.56 -3.04 -4.24
CA ASP A 15 -16.01 -1.65 -4.19
C ASP A 15 -14.80 -0.71 -4.37
N GLU A 16 -14.80 0.04 -5.48
CA GLU A 16 -13.74 0.98 -5.83
C GLU A 16 -13.81 2.31 -5.05
N THR A 17 -14.87 2.52 -4.27
CA THR A 17 -14.97 3.63 -3.31
C THR A 17 -14.11 3.38 -2.08
N ILE A 18 -13.82 2.11 -1.78
CA ILE A 18 -12.97 1.70 -0.67
C ILE A 18 -11.51 1.84 -1.06
N ARG A 19 -10.81 2.75 -0.37
CA ARG A 19 -9.42 3.09 -0.63
C ARG A 19 -8.59 2.96 0.62
N TYR A 20 -7.37 2.45 0.46
CA TYR A 20 -6.40 2.42 1.53
C TYR A 20 -5.07 2.99 1.03
N THR A 21 -4.59 4.04 1.69
CA THR A 21 -3.27 4.60 1.43
C THR A 21 -2.30 4.05 2.46
N GLY A 22 -1.25 3.39 1.99
CA GLY A 22 -0.16 2.88 2.82
C GLY A 22 1.14 3.59 2.50
N ILE A 23 1.93 3.90 3.52
CA ILE A 23 3.23 4.55 3.38
C ILE A 23 4.33 3.57 3.81
N ILE A 24 5.47 3.65 3.13
CA ILE A 24 6.75 2.99 3.48
C ILE A 24 6.67 1.46 3.41
N THR A 25 6.80 0.91 2.19
CA THR A 25 7.25 -0.49 2.00
C THR A 25 8.47 -0.56 1.09
N ARG A 26 9.28 -1.60 1.30
CA ARG A 26 10.41 -1.96 0.41
C ARG A 26 9.98 -2.96 -0.67
N ASP A 27 8.92 -3.71 -0.41
CA ASP A 27 8.34 -4.68 -1.34
C ASP A 27 6.82 -4.51 -1.33
N LEU A 28 6.29 -4.07 -2.48
CA LEU A 28 4.86 -3.81 -2.65
C LEU A 28 4.07 -5.11 -2.88
N ARG A 29 4.69 -6.13 -3.50
CA ARG A 29 4.04 -7.42 -3.76
C ARG A 29 3.87 -8.21 -2.46
N ASP A 30 4.93 -8.32 -1.67
CA ASP A 30 4.85 -8.96 -0.35
C ASP A 30 3.81 -8.25 0.53
N ARG A 31 3.78 -6.91 0.50
CA ARG A 31 2.79 -6.13 1.25
C ARG A 31 1.35 -6.39 0.77
N LEU A 32 1.11 -6.40 -0.54
CA LEU A 32 -0.20 -6.72 -1.11
C LEU A 32 -0.64 -8.14 -0.72
N ASN A 33 0.28 -9.11 -0.81
CA ASN A 33 0.00 -10.50 -0.43
C ASN A 33 -0.39 -10.60 1.04
N ARG A 34 0.28 -9.88 1.94
CA ARG A 34 -0.08 -9.83 3.37
C ARG A 34 -1.45 -9.18 3.62
N HIS A 35 -1.77 -8.12 2.88
CA HIS A 35 -3.11 -7.52 2.95
C HIS A 35 -4.18 -8.53 2.48
N ASN A 36 -3.90 -9.29 1.42
CA ASN A 36 -4.82 -10.29 0.86
C ASN A 36 -4.87 -11.61 1.67
N SER A 37 -3.81 -11.99 2.39
CA SER A 37 -3.78 -13.19 3.22
C SER A 37 -4.51 -13.02 4.56
N GLY A 38 -4.84 -11.78 4.96
CA GLY A 38 -5.62 -11.48 6.15
C GLY A 38 -4.91 -11.64 7.49
N SER A 39 -3.61 -11.96 7.48
CA SER A 39 -2.94 -12.50 8.66
C SER A 39 -2.58 -11.46 9.72
N LYS A 40 -2.83 -10.15 9.50
CA LYS A 40 -2.33 -9.11 10.43
C LYS A 40 -2.99 -7.72 10.42
N MET A 41 -4.12 -7.49 9.74
CA MET A 41 -4.72 -6.15 9.68
C MET A 41 -6.24 -6.15 9.84
N VAL A 42 -6.67 -6.12 11.11
CA VAL A 42 -8.07 -6.18 11.57
C VAL A 42 -9.03 -5.27 10.77
N HIS A 43 -8.60 -4.07 10.37
CA HIS A 43 -9.45 -3.10 9.65
C HIS A 43 -9.37 -3.13 8.11
N THR A 44 -8.44 -3.89 7.51
CA THR A 44 -8.35 -4.04 6.03
C THR A 44 -8.74 -5.44 5.56
N THR A 45 -9.13 -6.32 6.49
CA THR A 45 -9.53 -7.69 6.22
C THR A 45 -10.89 -7.80 5.55
N GLU A 46 -11.83 -6.92 5.91
CA GLU A 46 -13.22 -6.98 5.44
C GLU A 46 -13.37 -6.69 3.94
N TRP A 47 -12.44 -5.92 3.37
CA TRP A 47 -12.58 -5.37 2.00
C TRP A 47 -11.65 -6.04 0.97
N LYS A 48 -11.11 -7.20 1.33
CA LYS A 48 -10.37 -8.05 0.39
C LYS A 48 -11.32 -8.55 -0.72
N PRO A 49 -10.82 -8.79 -1.94
CA PRO A 49 -9.43 -8.65 -2.37
C PRO A 49 -9.04 -7.21 -2.75
N TRP A 50 -7.81 -6.83 -2.42
CA TRP A 50 -7.22 -5.54 -2.78
C TRP A 50 -6.47 -5.60 -4.11
N ARG A 51 -6.45 -4.50 -4.86
CA ARG A 51 -5.54 -4.26 -5.99
C ARG A 51 -4.74 -2.98 -5.80
N ILE A 52 -3.53 -2.91 -6.34
CA ILE A 52 -2.75 -1.68 -6.39
C ILE A 52 -3.35 -0.78 -7.47
N LYS A 53 -3.76 0.43 -7.11
CA LYS A 53 -4.18 1.47 -8.07
C LYS A 53 -2.98 2.30 -8.53
N THR A 54 -2.22 2.78 -7.55
CA THR A 54 -1.10 3.71 -7.77
C THR A 54 0.02 3.34 -6.83
N HIS A 55 1.26 3.44 -7.32
CA HIS A 55 2.45 3.36 -6.49
C HIS A 55 3.49 4.37 -6.98
N ILE A 56 4.21 4.98 -6.05
CA ILE A 56 5.29 5.93 -6.35
C ILE A 56 6.53 5.49 -5.58
N ALA A 57 7.63 5.28 -6.29
CA ALA A 57 8.93 4.97 -5.73
C ALA A 57 9.72 6.26 -5.53
N ILE A 58 10.13 6.50 -4.28
CA ILE A 58 10.79 7.75 -3.88
C ILE A 58 12.13 7.39 -3.24
N SER A 59 13.24 7.97 -3.70
CA SER A 59 14.57 7.73 -3.13
C SER A 59 14.80 8.48 -1.80
N ASP A 60 14.14 9.63 -1.61
CA ASP A 60 14.20 10.42 -0.38
C ASP A 60 13.13 9.99 0.63
N ARG A 61 13.59 9.51 1.80
CA ARG A 61 12.70 9.06 2.88
C ARG A 61 11.81 10.15 3.45
N ARG A 62 12.36 11.36 3.64
CA ARG A 62 11.65 12.49 4.26
C ARG A 62 10.57 13.00 3.31
N PHE A 63 10.86 13.04 2.02
CA PHE A 63 9.88 13.37 1.00
C PHE A 63 8.79 12.30 0.91
N ALA A 64 9.17 11.01 0.92
CA ALA A 64 8.23 9.90 0.89
C ALA A 64 7.23 9.91 2.05
N ALA A 65 7.66 10.38 3.23
CA ALA A 65 6.80 10.49 4.40
C ALA A 65 5.77 11.64 4.30
N ARG A 66 5.94 12.61 3.40
CA ARG A 66 5.12 13.83 3.33
C ARG A 66 4.20 13.91 2.10
N ILE A 67 4.47 13.13 1.04
CA ILE A 67 3.82 13.29 -0.26
C ILE A 67 2.32 12.92 -0.29
N PHE A 68 1.80 12.22 0.72
CA PHE A 68 0.39 11.80 0.79
C PHE A 68 -0.25 12.03 2.17
N VAL A 69 0.19 13.07 2.89
CA VAL A 69 -0.45 13.57 4.12
C VAL A 69 -1.56 14.55 3.77
#